data_AF-A0A5K0WBZ8-F1
#
_entry.id   AF-A0A5K0WBZ8-F1
#
_cell.length_a   1.000
_cell.length_b   1.000
_cell.length_c   1.000
_cell.angle_alpha   90.00
_cell.angle_beta   90.00
_cell.angle_gamma   90.00
#
_symmetry.space_group_name_H-M   'P 1'
#
loop_
_entity.id
_entity.type
_entity.pdbx_description
1 polymer ?
#
loop_
_entity_poly.entity_id
_entity_poly.type
_entity_poly.pdbx_seq_one_letter_code
_entity_poly.pdbx_strand_id
1 'polypeptide(L)' 'LLGTPTEEQWPGVSTLRDWHEYPQWKPQNLARSVPSLDPQGVDLLS' A
#
# COMPACT_ATOMS: atom_id res chain seq x y z
N LEU A 1 2.86 5.07 -0.73
CA LEU A 1 1.70 4.95 -1.62
C LEU A 1 0.64 4.05 -1.03
N LEU A 2 0.95 2.81 -0.62
CA LEU A 2 -0.08 1.90 -0.10
C LEU A 2 -0.19 1.89 1.43
N GLY A 3 0.75 2.51 2.15
CA GLY A 3 0.75 2.55 3.61
C GLY A 3 1.42 1.35 4.25
N THR A 4 1.44 1.33 5.57
CA THR A 4 1.92 0.17 6.35
C THR A 4 0.81 -0.88 6.38
N PRO A 5 1.08 -2.15 5.98
CA PRO A 5 0.05 -3.17 5.89
C PRO A 5 -0.49 -3.54 7.27
N THR A 6 -1.79 -3.84 7.34
CA THR A 6 -2.47 -4.31 8.57
C THR A 6 -2.95 -5.76 8.43
N GLU A 7 -3.34 -6.39 9.55
CA GLU A 7 -3.86 -7.76 9.56
C GLU A 7 -5.18 -7.92 8.81
N GLU A 8 -5.99 -6.85 8.72
CA GLU A 8 -7.23 -6.86 7.93
C GLU A 8 -6.96 -6.95 6.43
N GLN A 9 -5.86 -6.33 5.97
CA GLN A 9 -5.48 -6.26 4.56
C GLN A 9 -4.58 -7.43 4.15
N TRP A 10 -3.69 -7.83 5.06
CA TRP A 10 -2.76 -8.95 4.90
C TRP A 10 -2.71 -9.77 6.20
N PRO A 11 -3.56 -10.81 6.29
CA PRO A 11 -3.56 -11.71 7.43
C PRO A 11 -2.22 -12.42 7.61
N GLY A 12 -1.66 -12.36 8.82
CA GLY A 12 -0.37 -12.93 9.21
C GLY A 12 0.83 -12.03 8.93
N VAL A 13 0.65 -10.80 8.45
CA VAL A 13 1.77 -9.88 8.14
C VAL A 13 2.64 -9.63 9.37
N SER A 14 2.04 -9.54 10.56
CA SER A 14 2.77 -9.34 11.82
C SER A 14 3.59 -10.55 12.27
N THR A 15 3.37 -11.72 11.67
CA THR A 15 4.03 -12.99 12.01
C THR A 15 5.17 -13.36 11.07
N LEU A 16 5.40 -12.56 10.02
CA LEU A 16 6.49 -12.79 9.08
C LEU A 16 7.84 -12.70 9.81
N ARG A 17 8.77 -13.58 9.47
CA ARG A 17 10.08 -13.70 10.12
C ARG A 17 10.81 -12.37 10.29
N ASP A 18 10.70 -11.50 9.28
CA ASP A 18 11.43 -10.25 9.20
C ASP A 18 10.55 -9.02 9.58
N TRP A 19 9.30 -9.26 10.01
CA TRP A 19 8.40 -8.20 10.49
C TRP A 19 8.87 -7.63 11.83
N HIS A 20 8.71 -6.33 11.96
CA HIS A 20 8.90 -5.59 13.21
C HIS A 20 8.01 -4.35 13.20
N GLU A 21 7.98 -3.61 14.30
CA GLU A 21 7.18 -2.39 14.37
C GLU A 21 7.72 -1.32 13.41
N TYR A 22 6.94 -1.05 12.37
CA TYR A 22 7.17 0.04 11.43
C TYR A 22 6.35 1.28 11.80
N PRO A 23 6.78 2.49 11.41
CA PRO A 23 5.92 3.67 11.42
C PRO A 23 4.62 3.38 10.67
N GLN A 24 3.49 3.83 11.22
CA GLN A 24 2.17 3.59 10.63
C GLN A 24 1.86 4.62 9.55
N TRP A 25 2.28 4.35 8.32
CA TRP A 25 2.05 5.23 7.18
C TRP A 25 0.66 5.03 6.61
N LYS A 26 -0.02 6.14 6.33
CA LYS A 26 -1.30 6.12 5.62
C LYS A 26 -1.10 5.85 4.13
N PRO A 27 -2.03 5.13 3.48
CA PRO A 27 -2.09 5.08 2.02
C PRO A 27 -2.20 6.50 1.43
N GLN A 28 -1.66 6.67 0.23
CA GLN A 28 -1.63 7.90 -0.54
C GLN A 28 -2.23 7.64 -1.92
N ASN A 29 -2.81 8.67 -2.53
CA ASN A 29 -3.39 8.56 -3.86
C ASN A 29 -2.33 8.18 -4.90
N LEU A 30 -2.54 7.03 -5.56
CA LEU A 30 -1.61 6.45 -6.53
C LEU A 30 -1.39 7.35 -7.75
N ALA A 31 -2.41 8.07 -8.20
CA ALA A 31 -2.33 9.00 -9.34
C ALA A 31 -1.25 10.09 -9.14
N ARG A 32 -0.91 10.43 -7.90
CA ARG A 32 0.16 11.41 -7.60
C ARG A 32 1.55 10.88 -7.94
N SER A 33 1.73 9.56 -7.97
CA SER A 33 3.01 8.92 -8.26
C SER A 33 3.14 8.44 -9.70
N VAL A 34 2.03 8.30 -10.40
CA VAL A 34 1.97 7.93 -11.83
C VAL A 34 1.16 8.97 -12.63
N PRO A 35 1.62 10.23 -12.69
CA PRO A 35 0.83 11.33 -13.26
C PRO A 35 0.58 11.21 -14.78
N SER A 36 1.33 10.35 -15.47
CA SER A 36 1.15 10.08 -16.91
C SER A 36 0.11 9.03 -17.23
N LEU A 37 -0.41 8.31 -16.22
CA LEU A 37 -1.47 7.32 -16.43
C LEU A 37 -2.83 8.01 -16.39
N ASP A 38 -3.71 7.55 -17.28
CA ASP A 38 -5.10 7.91 -17.23
C ASP A 38 -5.81 7.20 -16.06
N PRO A 39 -7.08 7.54 -15.76
CA PRO A 39 -7.79 6.92 -14.64
C PRO A 39 -7.90 5.39 -14.74
N GLN A 40 -8.01 4.83 -15.95
CA GLN A 40 -8.08 3.38 -16.14
C GLN A 40 -6.74 2.71 -15.84
N GLY A 41 -5.63 3.34 -16.22
CA GLY A 41 -4.29 2.87 -15.90
C GLY A 41 -3.99 2.95 -14.41
N VAL A 42 -4.50 3.97 -13.70
CA VAL A 42 -4.39 4.03 -12.24
C VAL A 42 -5.24 2.95 -11.57
N ASP A 43 -6.49 2.76 -12.02
CA ASP A 43 -7.41 1.73 -11.50
C ASP A 43 -6.81 0.33 -11.65
N LEU A 44 -6.17 0.02 -12.78
CA LEU A 44 -5.48 -1.25 -13.00
C LEU A 44 -4.39 -1.56 -11.95
N LEU A 45 -3.75 -0.53 -11.39
CA LEU A 45 -2.68 -0.65 -10.41
C LEU A 45 -3.16 -0.58 -8.95
N SER A 46 -4.47 -0.38 -8.74
CA SER A 46 -5.06 -0.09 -7.43
C SER A 46 -5.40 -1.34 -6.64
#